data_AF-A0A484FUD5-F1
#
_entry.id   AF-A0A484FUD5-F1
#
_cell.length_a   1.000
_cell.length_b   1.000
_cell.length_c   1.000
_cell.angle_alpha   90.00
_cell.angle_beta   90.00
_cell.angle_gamma   90.00
#
_symmetry.space_group_name_H-M   'P 1'
#
loop_
_entity.id
_entity.type
_entity.pdbx_description
1 polymer ?
#
loop_
_entity_poly.entity_id
_entity_poly.type
_entity_poly.pdbx_seq_one_letter_code
_entity_poly.pdbx_strand_id
1 'polypeptide(L)'
;MGSSNKKKKEKAKDFAKPKFKVGKAKAKPANFTDTSFKAKSIVMGQQSLSTEAPDAGVQFKHQLSLASTSRSEKQRKESLAHLTSQVASGNNPIGTANILSKLLPLISDAAGPVRSQLLKLFRALPEQERNKQRRLICSRMASGCRGGADWLDECTENGLEAGLKPEMAAPRNPNAYTDNICHVPRTPNPFAYLNLFGTRRDEEAEMYNDRESRQRVFHRRFLDSFTRGIAQSKKEGGATGRSAITLEQALKEGMGEYEPTSAVDTQDLLDLW
;
A
#
# COMPACT_ATOMS: atom_id res chain seq x y z
N MET A 1 44.19 78.61 -19.55
CA MET A 1 43.16 78.18 -20.52
C MET A 1 43.40 76.73 -20.91
N GLY A 2 42.53 75.79 -20.52
CA GLY A 2 42.71 74.38 -20.87
C GLY A 2 41.56 73.53 -20.38
N SER A 3 40.41 73.59 -21.07
CA SER A 3 39.32 72.66 -20.82
C SER A 3 39.79 71.25 -21.16
N SER A 4 39.94 70.41 -20.13
CA SER A 4 40.54 69.08 -20.26
C SER A 4 39.81 68.26 -21.33
N ASN A 5 40.57 67.64 -22.23
CA ASN A 5 40.06 66.81 -23.32
C ASN A 5 39.10 65.70 -22.85
N LYS A 6 39.10 65.36 -21.56
CA LYS A 6 38.13 64.46 -20.91
C LYS A 6 36.70 65.05 -20.90
N LYS A 7 36.51 66.30 -20.44
CA LYS A 7 35.18 66.96 -20.46
C LYS A 7 34.62 67.13 -21.87
N LYS A 8 35.49 67.36 -22.87
CA LYS A 8 35.08 67.40 -24.28
C LYS A 8 34.68 66.02 -24.81
N LYS A 9 35.40 64.96 -24.44
CA LYS A 9 35.07 63.58 -24.84
C LYS A 9 33.81 63.04 -24.16
N GLU A 10 33.50 63.46 -22.93
CA GLU A 10 32.25 63.10 -22.25
C GLU A 10 31.04 63.75 -22.92
N LYS A 11 31.12 65.05 -23.23
CA LYS A 11 30.08 65.75 -24.02
C LYS A 11 29.90 65.19 -25.44
N ALA A 12 30.97 64.70 -26.05
CA ALA A 12 30.91 64.05 -27.37
C ALA A 12 30.28 62.65 -27.33
N LYS A 13 30.36 61.94 -26.19
CA LYS A 13 29.70 60.64 -25.97
C LYS A 13 28.21 60.80 -25.69
N ASP A 14 27.80 61.95 -25.15
CA ASP A 14 26.41 62.28 -24.80
C ASP A 14 25.46 62.29 -26.03
N PHE A 15 26.00 62.51 -27.23
CA PHE A 15 25.23 62.59 -28.48
C PHE A 15 25.69 61.61 -29.57
N ALA A 16 26.40 60.55 -29.20
CA ALA A 16 26.88 59.56 -30.16
C ALA A 16 25.72 58.68 -30.68
N LYS A 17 25.19 59.02 -31.87
CA LYS A 17 24.21 58.17 -32.56
C LYS A 17 24.87 56.82 -32.95
N PRO A 18 24.34 55.67 -32.50
CA PRO A 18 24.90 54.37 -32.85
C PRO A 18 24.79 54.14 -34.36
N LYS A 19 25.89 53.68 -34.99
CA LYS A 19 25.93 53.33 -36.42
C LYS A 19 24.81 52.33 -36.75
N PHE A 20 24.04 52.60 -37.81
CA PHE A 20 23.03 51.69 -38.33
C PHE A 20 23.67 50.34 -38.68
N LYS A 21 23.25 49.28 -37.97
CA LYS A 21 23.64 47.91 -38.28
C LYS A 21 22.54 47.30 -39.15
N VAL A 22 22.82 47.13 -40.44
CA VAL A 22 21.93 46.50 -41.40
C VAL A 22 21.62 45.06 -40.94
N GLY A 23 20.35 44.66 -40.97
CA GLY A 23 19.89 43.32 -40.56
C GLY A 23 19.50 43.17 -39.08
N LYS A 24 19.62 44.20 -38.24
CA LYS A 24 19.11 44.18 -36.85
C LYS A 24 17.86 45.06 -36.72
N ALA A 25 16.98 44.72 -35.77
CA ALA A 25 15.80 45.52 -35.47
C ALA A 25 16.19 46.98 -35.20
N LYS A 26 15.43 47.92 -35.78
CA LYS A 26 15.64 49.36 -35.60
C LYS A 26 15.69 49.66 -34.10
N ALA A 27 16.73 50.37 -33.66
CA ALA A 27 16.85 50.76 -32.27
C ALA A 27 15.65 51.63 -31.86
N LYS A 28 15.12 51.38 -30.67
CA LYS A 28 14.05 52.20 -30.09
C LYS A 28 14.54 53.66 -30.00
N PRO A 29 13.68 54.65 -30.28
CA PRO A 29 14.08 56.05 -30.25
C PRO A 29 14.50 56.47 -28.83
N ALA A 30 15.34 57.50 -28.71
CA ALA A 30 15.98 57.88 -27.44
C ALA A 30 14.99 58.33 -26.34
N ASN A 31 13.77 58.69 -26.71
CA ASN A 31 12.66 59.07 -25.82
C ASN A 31 11.69 57.91 -25.55
N PHE A 32 12.04 56.67 -25.91
CA PHE A 32 11.19 55.53 -25.70
C PHE A 32 11.22 55.09 -24.22
N THR A 33 10.08 55.24 -23.55
CA THR A 33 9.87 54.72 -22.20
C THR A 33 9.41 53.26 -22.28
N ASP A 34 10.18 52.33 -21.70
CA ASP A 34 9.79 50.92 -21.65
C ASP A 34 8.84 50.67 -20.47
N THR A 35 7.60 50.26 -20.76
CA THR A 35 6.57 49.95 -19.75
C THR A 35 6.52 48.47 -19.39
N SER A 36 7.48 47.66 -19.86
CA SER A 36 7.53 46.25 -19.51
C SER A 36 8.08 46.07 -18.08
N PHE A 37 7.24 45.57 -17.18
CA PHE A 37 7.65 45.12 -15.86
C PHE A 37 7.28 43.64 -15.66
N LYS A 38 8.05 42.95 -14.83
CA LYS A 38 7.75 41.59 -14.38
C LYS A 38 7.59 41.60 -12.87
N ALA A 39 6.39 41.32 -12.40
CA ALA A 39 6.11 41.12 -10.99
C ALA A 39 6.00 39.61 -10.70
N LYS A 40 6.68 39.14 -9.66
CA LYS A 40 6.52 37.77 -9.12
C LYS A 40 5.84 37.88 -7.77
N SER A 41 4.79 37.10 -7.55
CA SER A 41 4.16 37.00 -6.24
C SER A 41 4.99 36.10 -5.32
N ILE A 42 5.06 36.48 -4.05
CA ILE A 42 5.61 35.63 -3.00
C ILE A 42 4.45 34.80 -2.45
N VAL A 43 4.57 33.47 -2.52
CA VAL A 43 3.61 32.57 -1.88
C VAL A 43 4.17 32.18 -0.52
N MET A 44 3.48 32.61 0.54
CA MET A 44 3.80 32.23 1.92
C MET A 44 3.25 30.83 2.21
N GLY A 45 3.94 30.06 3.07
CA GLY A 45 3.40 28.81 3.60
C GLY A 45 2.12 29.08 4.40
N GLN A 46 1.07 28.29 4.14
CA GLN A 46 -0.19 28.41 4.88
C GLN A 46 -0.03 27.79 6.27
N GLN A 47 -0.23 28.58 7.32
CA GLN A 47 -0.34 28.10 8.69
C GLN A 47 -1.83 27.97 9.03
N SER A 48 -2.24 26.85 9.63
CA SER A 48 -3.62 26.61 10.07
C SER A 48 -3.94 27.36 11.36
N LEU A 49 -3.96 28.70 11.30
CA LEU A 49 -4.32 29.59 12.39
C LEU A 49 -5.70 30.20 12.07
N SER A 50 -6.77 29.52 12.48
CA SER A 50 -8.14 30.04 12.39
C SER A 50 -8.73 30.15 13.79
N THR A 51 -9.56 31.18 14.02
CA THR A 51 -10.39 31.31 15.23
C THR A 51 -11.59 30.37 15.20
N GLU A 52 -11.98 29.90 14.02
CA GLU A 52 -13.05 28.91 13.84
C GLU A 52 -12.46 27.49 13.87
N ALA A 53 -13.18 26.58 14.53
CA ALA A 53 -12.77 25.19 14.63
C ALA A 53 -12.63 24.59 13.21
N PRO A 54 -11.49 23.96 12.86
CA PRO A 54 -11.30 23.40 11.53
C PRO A 54 -12.32 22.32 11.23
N ASP A 55 -12.82 22.26 9.99
CA ASP A 55 -13.71 21.21 9.52
C ASP A 55 -13.16 19.80 9.81
N ALA A 56 -14.03 18.88 10.23
CA ALA A 56 -13.64 17.53 10.63
C ALA A 56 -12.92 16.78 9.49
N GLY A 57 -13.33 17.00 8.23
CA GLY A 57 -12.68 16.40 7.07
C GLY A 57 -11.26 16.92 6.83
N VAL A 58 -11.02 18.21 7.09
CA VAL A 58 -9.67 18.82 6.99
C VAL A 58 -8.76 18.33 8.11
N GLN A 59 -9.28 18.24 9.34
CA GLN A 59 -8.53 17.68 10.47
C GLN A 59 -8.13 16.22 10.21
N PHE A 60 -9.06 15.42 9.67
CA PHE A 60 -8.81 14.02 9.32
C PHE A 60 -7.71 13.88 8.26
N LYS A 61 -7.74 14.71 7.20
CA LYS A 61 -6.67 14.76 6.17
C LYS A 61 -5.31 15.12 6.76
N HIS A 62 -5.29 16.10 7.67
CA HIS A 62 -4.05 16.50 8.35
C HIS A 62 -3.49 15.37 9.23
N GLN A 63 -4.34 14.70 10.02
CA GLN A 63 -3.93 13.56 10.84
C GLN A 63 -3.44 12.37 9.99
N LEU A 64 -4.06 12.09 8.85
CA LEU A 64 -3.58 11.07 7.91
C LEU A 64 -2.21 11.42 7.32
N SER A 65 -1.96 12.69 7.04
CA SER A 65 -0.64 13.18 6.59
C SER A 65 0.41 13.02 7.69
N LEU A 66 0.08 13.36 8.95
CA LEU A 66 0.96 13.18 10.09
C LEU A 66 1.29 11.71 10.36
N ALA A 67 0.31 10.82 10.23
CA ALA A 67 0.53 9.38 10.40
C ALA A 67 1.55 8.85 9.40
N SER A 68 1.51 9.30 8.14
CA SER A 68 2.38 8.80 7.07
C SER A 68 3.74 9.50 6.96
N THR A 69 3.81 10.79 7.27
CA THR A 69 4.99 11.63 6.97
C THR A 69 5.80 11.99 8.21
N SER A 70 5.23 11.88 9.42
CA SER A 70 5.94 12.29 10.63
C SER A 70 7.08 11.34 10.99
N ARG A 71 8.25 11.91 11.26
CA ARG A 71 9.41 11.18 11.78
C ARG A 71 9.26 10.80 13.24
N SER A 72 8.38 11.46 13.99
CA SER A 72 8.16 11.20 15.41
C SER A 72 7.21 10.02 15.62
N GLU A 73 7.67 8.98 16.30
CA GLU A 73 6.88 7.79 16.62
C GLU A 73 5.64 8.12 17.45
N LYS A 74 5.78 9.02 18.43
CA LYS A 74 4.67 9.49 19.27
C LYS A 74 3.59 10.14 18.41
N GLN A 75 3.97 11.00 17.47
CA GLN A 75 3.01 11.67 16.58
C GLN A 75 2.33 10.67 15.63
N ARG A 76 3.04 9.67 15.09
CA ARG A 76 2.43 8.61 14.27
C ARG A 76 1.42 7.78 15.07
N LYS A 77 1.76 7.38 16.31
CA LYS A 77 0.87 6.63 17.18
C LYS A 77 -0.40 7.42 17.55
N GLU A 78 -0.25 8.66 18.01
CA GLU A 78 -1.38 9.49 18.42
C GLU A 78 -2.29 9.83 17.23
N SER A 79 -1.72 10.15 16.07
CA SER A 79 -2.52 10.38 14.85
C SER A 79 -3.31 9.14 14.45
N LEU A 80 -2.73 7.94 14.50
CA LEU A 80 -3.47 6.69 14.28
C LEU A 80 -4.58 6.46 15.32
N ALA A 81 -4.37 6.84 16.59
CA ALA A 81 -5.40 6.75 17.62
C ALA A 81 -6.58 7.68 17.35
N HIS A 82 -6.30 8.92 16.94
CA HIS A 82 -7.34 9.87 16.52
C HIS A 82 -8.12 9.37 15.29
N LEU A 83 -7.43 8.85 14.27
CA LEU A 83 -8.08 8.25 13.11
C LEU A 83 -8.95 7.05 13.51
N THR A 84 -8.50 6.22 14.45
CA THR A 84 -9.26 5.06 14.94
C THR A 84 -10.56 5.51 15.61
N SER A 85 -10.50 6.55 16.45
CA SER A 85 -11.67 7.09 17.13
C SER A 85 -12.68 7.69 16.14
N GLN A 86 -12.23 8.37 15.09
CA GLN A 86 -13.13 8.97 14.08
C GLN A 86 -13.73 7.91 13.14
N VAL A 87 -12.98 6.87 12.79
CA VAL A 87 -13.50 5.75 12.01
C VAL A 87 -14.53 4.96 12.84
N ALA A 88 -14.28 4.76 14.13
CA ALA A 88 -15.22 4.08 15.03
C ALA A 88 -16.54 4.86 15.21
N SER A 89 -16.51 6.20 15.11
CA SER A 89 -17.72 7.03 15.15
C SER A 89 -18.45 7.13 13.79
N GLY A 90 -17.97 6.44 12.76
CA GLY A 90 -18.61 6.38 11.43
C GLY A 90 -18.32 7.57 10.53
N ASN A 91 -17.41 8.48 10.90
CA ASN A 91 -17.05 9.63 10.08
C ASN A 91 -15.83 9.30 9.19
N ASN A 92 -16.08 8.87 7.95
CA ASN A 92 -15.03 8.58 6.97
C ASN A 92 -15.17 9.46 5.70
N PRO A 93 -14.62 10.69 5.72
CA PRO A 93 -14.80 11.64 4.62
C PRO A 93 -13.91 11.38 3.39
N ILE A 94 -12.89 10.51 3.48
CA ILE A 94 -11.93 10.25 2.39
C ILE A 94 -12.15 8.87 1.74
N GLY A 95 -12.83 7.96 2.45
CA GLY A 95 -13.01 6.58 2.03
C GLY A 95 -11.81 5.69 2.39
N THR A 96 -12.10 4.41 2.64
CA THR A 96 -11.12 3.42 3.13
C THR A 96 -9.96 3.14 2.20
N ALA A 97 -10.20 3.13 0.88
CA ALA A 97 -9.14 2.85 -0.10
C ALA A 97 -7.98 3.87 0.00
N ASN A 98 -8.30 5.14 0.20
CA ASN A 98 -7.30 6.20 0.32
C ASN A 98 -6.54 6.12 1.64
N ILE A 99 -7.24 5.84 2.74
CA ILE A 99 -6.63 5.60 4.05
C ILE A 99 -5.64 4.43 3.94
N LEU A 100 -6.07 3.31 3.38
CA LEU A 100 -5.24 2.13 3.23
C LEU A 100 -4.04 2.37 2.31
N SER A 101 -4.20 3.08 1.19
CA SER A 101 -3.06 3.39 0.30
C SER A 101 -1.90 4.10 1.02
N LYS A 102 -2.22 4.95 2.01
CA LYS A 102 -1.24 5.72 2.79
C LYS A 102 -0.76 4.98 4.04
N LEU A 103 -1.60 4.16 4.64
CA LEU A 103 -1.30 3.47 5.90
C LEU A 103 -0.72 2.06 5.71
N LEU A 104 -0.91 1.42 4.56
CA LEU A 104 -0.35 0.10 4.25
C LEU A 104 1.19 0.04 4.36
N PRO A 105 1.96 1.06 3.96
CA PRO A 105 3.40 1.07 4.19
C PRO A 105 3.80 1.02 5.67
N LEU A 106 2.96 1.49 6.59
CA LEU A 106 3.25 1.49 8.04
C LEU A 106 3.18 0.09 8.68
N ILE A 107 2.75 -0.94 7.94
CA ILE A 107 2.86 -2.33 8.40
C ILE A 107 4.34 -2.70 8.68
N SER A 108 5.27 -2.11 7.93
CA SER A 108 6.72 -2.28 8.10
C SER A 108 7.36 -1.19 8.96
N ASP A 109 6.59 -0.44 9.76
CA ASP A 109 7.14 0.59 10.66
C ASP A 109 8.02 -0.03 11.75
N ALA A 110 9.15 0.62 12.04
CA ALA A 110 10.12 0.16 13.04
C ALA A 110 9.50 0.10 14.46
N ALA A 111 8.57 0.98 14.78
CA ALA A 111 7.98 1.08 16.10
C ALA A 111 6.81 0.08 16.29
N GLY A 112 7.00 -0.91 17.17
CA GLY A 112 5.95 -1.86 17.56
C GLY A 112 4.62 -1.23 18.01
N PRO A 113 4.62 -0.14 18.83
CA PRO A 113 3.39 0.54 19.25
C PRO A 113 2.59 1.17 18.11
N VAL A 114 3.25 1.59 17.02
CA VAL A 114 2.58 2.15 15.84
C VAL A 114 1.87 1.02 15.08
N ARG A 115 2.54 -0.13 14.91
CA ARG A 115 1.95 -1.33 14.29
C ARG A 115 0.74 -1.86 15.06
N SER A 116 0.81 -1.89 16.39
CA SER A 116 -0.33 -2.35 17.21
C SER A 116 -1.53 -1.39 17.16
N GLN A 117 -1.29 -0.08 17.06
CA GLN A 117 -2.37 0.89 16.87
C GLN A 117 -2.98 0.80 15.46
N LEU A 118 -2.15 0.55 14.44
CA LEU A 118 -2.62 0.30 13.07
C LEU A 118 -3.54 -0.93 12.99
N LEU A 119 -3.24 -2.00 13.73
CA LEU A 119 -4.14 -3.15 13.82
C LEU A 119 -5.49 -2.80 14.42
N LYS A 120 -5.52 -1.96 15.47
CA LYS A 120 -6.78 -1.51 16.07
C LYS A 120 -7.61 -0.73 15.08
N LEU A 121 -6.97 0.12 14.26
CA LEU A 121 -7.64 0.81 13.17
C LEU A 121 -8.21 -0.17 12.15
N PHE A 122 -7.45 -1.19 11.73
CA PHE A 122 -7.95 -2.20 10.78
C PHE A 122 -9.11 -3.02 11.35
N ARG A 123 -9.13 -3.31 12.66
CA ARG A 123 -10.26 -3.98 13.32
C ARG A 123 -11.49 -3.08 13.41
N ALA A 124 -11.31 -1.76 13.57
CA ALA A 124 -12.40 -0.79 13.64
C ALA A 124 -13.07 -0.52 12.27
N LEU A 125 -12.45 -0.91 11.15
CA LEU A 125 -13.03 -0.75 9.82
C LEU A 125 -14.20 -1.73 9.58
N PRO A 126 -15.27 -1.30 8.88
CA PRO A 126 -16.40 -2.16 8.56
C PRO A 126 -15.99 -3.32 7.65
N GLU A 127 -16.53 -4.50 7.92
CA GLU A 127 -16.11 -5.77 7.31
C GLU A 127 -16.21 -5.78 5.77
N GLN A 128 -17.23 -5.10 5.24
CA GLN A 128 -17.42 -4.96 3.79
C GLN A 128 -16.24 -4.26 3.12
N GLU A 129 -15.66 -3.24 3.74
CA GLU A 129 -14.52 -2.52 3.19
C GLU A 129 -13.21 -3.28 3.40
N ARG A 130 -13.07 -3.97 4.55
CA ARG A 130 -11.93 -4.85 4.81
C ARG A 130 -11.84 -5.96 3.76
N ASN A 131 -12.95 -6.60 3.43
CA ASN A 131 -12.98 -7.70 2.46
C ASN A 131 -12.55 -7.26 1.06
N LYS A 132 -12.95 -6.05 0.64
CA LYS A 132 -12.52 -5.49 -0.65
C LYS A 132 -11.02 -5.28 -0.74
N GLN A 133 -10.37 -4.95 0.38
CA GLN A 133 -8.96 -4.58 0.44
C GLN A 133 -8.09 -5.69 1.04
N ARG A 134 -8.69 -6.82 1.42
CA ARG A 134 -8.03 -7.97 2.08
C ARG A 134 -6.83 -8.47 1.30
N ARG A 135 -6.96 -8.63 -0.02
CA ARG A 135 -5.86 -9.08 -0.88
C ARG A 135 -4.64 -8.16 -0.78
N LEU A 136 -4.87 -6.84 -0.82
CA LEU A 136 -3.81 -5.84 -0.76
C LEU A 136 -3.14 -5.83 0.63
N ILE A 137 -3.95 -5.90 1.70
CA ILE A 137 -3.47 -5.99 3.09
C ILE A 137 -2.63 -7.26 3.30
N CYS A 138 -3.12 -8.43 2.90
CA CYS A 138 -2.39 -9.70 3.00
C CYS A 138 -1.07 -9.68 2.23
N SER A 139 -1.07 -9.16 0.99
CA SER A 139 0.18 -9.06 0.20
C SER A 139 1.23 -8.18 0.88
N ARG A 140 0.80 -7.08 1.51
CA ARG A 140 1.72 -6.17 2.20
C ARG A 140 2.21 -6.75 3.51
N MET A 141 1.35 -7.43 4.27
CA MET A 141 1.76 -8.18 5.47
C MET A 141 2.81 -9.23 5.12
N ALA A 142 2.61 -10.03 4.06
CA ALA A 142 3.60 -11.00 3.60
C ALA A 142 4.96 -10.35 3.28
N SER A 143 4.96 -9.18 2.63
CA SER A 143 6.20 -8.44 2.35
C SER A 143 6.87 -7.81 3.58
N GLY A 144 6.09 -7.54 4.63
CA GLY A 144 6.49 -6.83 5.84
C GLY A 144 6.93 -7.74 7.00
N CYS A 145 6.55 -9.02 7.00
CA CYS A 145 6.90 -9.99 8.04
C CYS A 145 8.38 -10.45 8.05
N ARG A 146 9.28 -9.75 7.36
CA ARG A 146 10.73 -10.03 7.41
C ARG A 146 11.41 -9.68 8.75
N GLY A 147 10.67 -9.22 9.77
CA GLY A 147 11.27 -8.58 10.95
C GLY A 147 10.67 -8.90 12.33
N GLY A 148 9.91 -9.97 12.53
CA GLY A 148 9.47 -10.36 13.88
C GLY A 148 8.77 -11.71 13.93
N ALA A 149 9.25 -12.62 14.79
CA ALA A 149 8.76 -14.00 14.91
C ALA A 149 7.27 -14.08 15.30
N ASP A 150 6.82 -13.26 16.25
CA ASP A 150 5.44 -13.32 16.78
C ASP A 150 4.34 -13.08 15.75
N TRP A 151 4.61 -12.31 14.69
CA TRP A 151 3.62 -11.99 13.67
C TRP A 151 3.55 -13.03 12.56
N LEU A 152 4.62 -13.79 12.36
CA LEU A 152 4.68 -14.81 11.34
C LEU A 152 3.79 -15.99 11.74
N ASP A 153 3.86 -16.40 13.01
CA ASP A 153 3.13 -17.55 13.55
C ASP A 153 1.60 -17.38 13.44
N GLU A 154 1.05 -16.24 13.88
CA GLU A 154 -0.40 -15.95 13.79
C GLU A 154 -0.87 -15.83 12.32
N CYS A 155 -0.03 -15.32 11.42
CA CYS A 155 -0.37 -15.24 10.00
C CYS A 155 -0.33 -16.61 9.32
N THR A 156 0.64 -17.47 9.66
CA THR A 156 0.73 -18.83 9.14
C THR A 156 -0.41 -19.71 9.64
N GLU A 157 -0.79 -19.58 10.91
CA GLU A 157 -1.91 -20.32 11.50
C GLU A 157 -3.23 -19.98 10.79
N ASN A 158 -3.60 -18.69 10.76
CA ASN A 158 -4.82 -18.23 10.10
C ASN A 158 -4.81 -18.48 8.58
N GLY A 159 -3.63 -18.40 7.96
CA GLY A 159 -3.45 -18.66 6.54
C GLY A 159 -3.66 -20.13 6.17
N LEU A 160 -3.08 -21.04 6.95
CA LEU A 160 -3.22 -22.48 6.77
C LEU A 160 -4.65 -22.94 7.04
N GLU A 161 -5.26 -22.44 8.12
CA GLU A 161 -6.65 -22.75 8.46
C GLU A 161 -7.61 -22.26 7.36
N ALA A 162 -7.45 -21.03 6.87
CA ALA A 162 -8.24 -20.53 5.75
C ALA A 162 -7.94 -21.24 4.41
N GLY A 163 -6.71 -21.73 4.24
CA GLY A 163 -6.24 -22.39 3.03
C GLY A 163 -6.62 -23.87 2.92
N LEU A 164 -6.80 -24.58 4.04
CA LEU A 164 -7.11 -26.01 4.08
C LEU A 164 -8.55 -26.33 4.49
N LYS A 165 -9.33 -25.31 4.91
CA LYS A 165 -10.74 -25.45 5.23
C LYS A 165 -11.53 -26.09 4.08
N PRO A 166 -12.44 -27.03 4.36
CA PRO A 166 -13.37 -27.54 3.37
C PRO A 166 -14.15 -26.37 2.79
N GLU A 167 -14.12 -26.22 1.47
CA GLU A 167 -14.98 -25.25 0.79
C GLU A 167 -16.41 -25.70 1.01
N MET A 168 -17.12 -25.04 1.94
CA MET A 168 -18.54 -25.27 2.12
C MET A 168 -19.21 -24.95 0.80
N ALA A 169 -19.75 -25.97 0.13
CA ALA A 169 -20.52 -25.78 -1.09
C ALA A 169 -21.55 -24.68 -0.81
N ALA A 170 -21.44 -23.58 -1.55
CA ALA A 170 -22.37 -22.48 -1.41
C ALA A 170 -23.80 -23.06 -1.51
N PRO A 171 -24.75 -22.59 -0.68
CA PRO A 171 -26.12 -23.10 -0.73
C PRO A 171 -26.58 -23.09 -2.18
N ARG A 172 -27.11 -24.23 -2.65
CA ARG A 172 -27.50 -24.43 -4.05
C ARG A 172 -28.46 -23.31 -4.46
N ASN A 173 -27.93 -22.32 -5.16
CA ASN A 173 -28.73 -21.23 -5.72
C ASN A 173 -29.18 -21.69 -7.13
N PRO A 174 -30.48 -21.97 -7.35
CA PRO A 174 -31.00 -22.38 -8.65
C PRO A 174 -30.73 -21.34 -9.74
N ASN A 175 -30.59 -20.08 -9.35
CA ASN A 175 -30.34 -18.95 -10.23
C ASN A 175 -28.84 -18.60 -10.32
N ALA A 176 -27.92 -19.38 -9.74
CA ALA A 176 -26.49 -19.07 -9.77
C ALA A 176 -25.97 -18.87 -11.20
N TYR A 177 -26.43 -19.69 -12.14
CA TYR A 177 -26.04 -19.59 -13.54
C TYR A 177 -26.48 -18.26 -14.15
N THR A 178 -27.75 -17.89 -13.99
CA THR A 178 -28.30 -16.64 -14.54
C THR A 178 -27.77 -15.40 -13.79
N ASP A 179 -27.56 -15.50 -12.48
CA ASP A 179 -26.98 -14.45 -11.64
C ASP A 179 -25.55 -14.15 -12.06
N ASN A 180 -24.72 -15.18 -12.29
CA ASN A 180 -23.32 -15.00 -12.68
C ASN A 180 -23.15 -14.47 -14.11
N ILE A 181 -24.07 -14.81 -15.02
CA ILE A 181 -23.96 -14.45 -16.44
C ILE A 181 -24.61 -13.10 -16.75
N CYS A 182 -25.73 -12.77 -16.11
CA CYS A 182 -26.52 -11.58 -16.43
C CYS A 182 -26.41 -10.46 -15.39
N HIS A 183 -25.85 -10.68 -14.20
CA HIS A 183 -25.71 -9.63 -13.19
C HIS A 183 -24.26 -9.19 -13.00
N VAL A 184 -24.10 -7.89 -12.72
CA VAL A 184 -22.80 -7.32 -12.35
C VAL A 184 -22.35 -7.92 -11.01
N PRO A 185 -21.16 -8.55 -10.94
CA PRO A 185 -20.66 -9.12 -9.71
C PRO A 185 -20.52 -8.06 -8.60
N ARG A 186 -20.86 -8.42 -7.37
CA ARG A 186 -20.76 -7.51 -6.20
C ARG A 186 -19.33 -7.37 -5.66
N THR A 187 -18.40 -8.20 -6.13
CA THR A 187 -16.99 -8.15 -5.76
C THR A 187 -16.26 -7.07 -6.57
N PRO A 188 -15.29 -6.34 -6.01
CA PRO A 188 -14.60 -5.25 -6.72
C PRO A 188 -13.80 -5.73 -7.94
N ASN A 189 -13.32 -6.98 -7.90
CA ASN A 189 -12.51 -7.55 -8.97
C ASN A 189 -12.92 -9.02 -9.20
N PRO A 190 -14.02 -9.25 -9.93
CA PRO A 190 -14.58 -10.59 -10.12
C PRO A 190 -13.70 -11.48 -10.99
N PHE A 191 -12.98 -10.91 -11.95
CA PHE A 191 -12.13 -11.63 -12.89
C PHE A 191 -10.65 -11.62 -12.51
N ALA A 192 -10.34 -11.30 -11.25
CA ALA A 192 -8.96 -11.23 -10.76
C ALA A 192 -8.19 -12.55 -10.87
N TYR A 193 -8.92 -13.67 -10.91
CA TYR A 193 -8.37 -15.02 -11.04
C TYR A 193 -7.79 -15.28 -12.44
N LEU A 194 -8.35 -14.65 -13.48
CA LEU A 194 -7.86 -14.79 -14.86
C LEU A 194 -6.49 -14.13 -15.08
N ASN A 195 -6.09 -13.22 -14.18
CA ASN A 195 -4.79 -12.55 -14.20
C ASN A 195 -4.40 -11.93 -15.56
N LEU A 196 -5.38 -11.52 -16.39
CA LEU A 196 -5.17 -11.01 -17.76
C LEU A 196 -4.23 -9.80 -17.84
N PHE A 197 -4.25 -8.96 -16.80
CA PHE A 197 -3.46 -7.73 -16.71
C PHE A 197 -2.38 -7.79 -15.60
N GLY A 198 -2.18 -8.96 -15.00
CA GLY A 198 -1.17 -9.17 -13.95
C GLY A 198 0.17 -9.60 -14.53
N THR A 199 1.22 -9.55 -13.72
CA THR A 199 2.49 -10.23 -14.07
C THR A 199 2.22 -11.73 -14.24
N ARG A 200 2.89 -12.37 -15.19
CA ARG A 200 2.93 -13.84 -15.23
C ARG A 200 3.39 -14.34 -13.85
N ARG A 201 2.67 -15.32 -13.32
CA ARG A 201 2.98 -15.90 -12.02
C ARG A 201 3.94 -17.06 -12.27
N ASP A 202 5.05 -17.09 -11.54
CA ASP A 202 5.94 -18.25 -11.50
C ASP A 202 5.22 -19.43 -10.81
N GLU A 203 5.70 -20.66 -10.96
CA GLU A 203 5.11 -21.87 -10.36
C GLU A 203 4.99 -21.78 -8.82
N GLU A 204 5.83 -20.96 -8.18
CA GLU A 204 5.77 -20.65 -6.73
C GLU A 204 4.75 -19.57 -6.36
N ALA A 205 4.30 -18.76 -7.33
CA ALA A 205 3.37 -17.66 -7.15
C ALA A 205 1.95 -17.98 -7.66
N GLU A 206 1.73 -19.19 -8.16
CA GLU A 206 0.45 -19.62 -8.70
C GLU A 206 -0.59 -19.82 -7.58
N MET A 207 -1.81 -19.34 -7.81
CA MET A 207 -2.88 -19.40 -6.81
C MET A 207 -3.75 -20.63 -7.11
N TYR A 208 -3.62 -21.67 -6.29
CA TYR A 208 -4.43 -22.87 -6.40
C TYR A 208 -5.86 -22.60 -5.90
N ASN A 209 -6.85 -22.76 -6.78
CA ASN A 209 -8.26 -22.57 -6.43
C ASN A 209 -8.79 -23.79 -5.66
N ASP A 210 -8.46 -24.98 -6.13
CA ASP A 210 -8.95 -26.24 -5.56
C ASP A 210 -8.26 -26.56 -4.23
N ARG A 211 -9.04 -27.12 -3.30
CA ARG A 211 -8.53 -27.57 -1.99
C ARG A 211 -7.51 -28.69 -2.14
N GLU A 212 -7.77 -29.65 -3.02
CA GLU A 212 -6.91 -30.82 -3.26
C GLU A 212 -5.55 -30.43 -3.84
N SER A 213 -5.54 -29.51 -4.82
CA SER A 213 -4.30 -28.96 -5.39
C SER A 213 -3.46 -28.22 -4.34
N ARG A 214 -4.11 -27.47 -3.42
CA ARG A 214 -3.43 -26.82 -2.28
C ARG A 214 -2.82 -27.86 -1.33
N GLN A 215 -3.58 -28.91 -0.98
CA GLN A 215 -3.11 -30.00 -0.10
C GLN A 215 -1.93 -30.75 -0.73
N ARG A 216 -1.95 -31.03 -2.03
CA ARG A 216 -0.86 -31.71 -2.75
C ARG A 216 0.45 -30.95 -2.68
N VAL A 217 0.43 -29.65 -3.00
CA VAL A 217 1.63 -28.81 -2.99
C VAL A 217 2.14 -28.62 -1.57
N PHE A 218 1.23 -28.46 -0.61
CA PHE A 218 1.58 -28.40 0.81
C PHE A 218 2.25 -29.69 1.28
N HIS A 219 1.69 -30.86 0.94
CA HIS A 219 2.24 -32.17 1.24
C HIS A 219 3.66 -32.34 0.68
N ARG A 220 3.85 -32.01 -0.62
CA ARG A 220 5.13 -32.20 -1.32
C ARG A 220 6.26 -31.28 -0.81
N ARG A 221 5.97 -30.00 -0.58
CA ARG A 221 7.02 -28.99 -0.34
C ARG A 221 7.17 -28.58 1.12
N PHE A 222 6.08 -28.59 1.90
CA PHE A 222 6.04 -27.87 3.18
C PHE A 222 5.80 -28.78 4.39
N LEU A 223 5.14 -29.93 4.23
CA LEU A 223 4.75 -30.83 5.33
C LEU A 223 5.92 -31.17 6.28
N ASP A 224 7.06 -31.61 5.72
CA ASP A 224 8.24 -32.00 6.51
C ASP A 224 8.86 -30.82 7.27
N SER A 225 8.86 -29.63 6.66
CA SER A 225 9.39 -28.42 7.30
C SER A 225 8.48 -27.95 8.43
N PHE A 226 7.15 -28.01 8.21
CA PHE A 226 6.15 -27.62 9.20
C PHE A 226 6.12 -28.59 10.39
N THR A 227 6.15 -29.90 10.16
CA THR A 227 6.16 -30.89 11.27
C THR A 227 7.39 -30.74 12.16
N ARG A 228 8.58 -30.52 11.58
CA ARG A 228 9.81 -30.21 12.32
C ARG A 228 9.71 -28.87 13.07
N GLY A 229 9.18 -27.84 12.43
CA GLY A 229 8.97 -26.53 13.04
C GLY A 229 8.02 -26.58 14.24
N ILE A 230 6.87 -27.24 14.10
CA ILE A 230 5.89 -27.45 15.18
C ILE A 230 6.52 -28.21 16.35
N ALA A 231 7.27 -29.28 16.07
CA ALA A 231 7.94 -30.05 17.11
C ALA A 231 8.99 -29.21 17.87
N GLN A 232 9.65 -28.28 17.19
CA GLN A 232 10.60 -27.35 17.80
C GLN A 232 9.87 -26.28 18.64
N SER A 233 8.84 -25.63 18.10
CA SER A 233 8.04 -24.62 18.83
C SER A 233 7.33 -25.20 20.06
N LYS A 234 6.92 -26.47 20.02
CA LYS A 234 6.39 -27.19 21.19
C LYS A 234 7.41 -27.34 22.32
N LYS A 235 8.69 -27.54 21.98
CA LYS A 235 9.77 -27.66 22.97
C LYS A 235 10.12 -26.32 23.62
N GLU A 236 10.00 -25.23 22.87
CA GLU A 236 10.28 -23.87 23.34
C GLU A 236 9.22 -23.38 24.35
N GLY A 237 7.99 -23.90 24.28
CA GLY A 237 6.94 -23.66 25.27
C GLY A 237 6.41 -22.21 25.26
N GLY A 238 5.54 -21.87 26.22
CA GLY A 238 4.99 -20.52 26.33
C GLY A 238 3.92 -20.18 25.27
N ALA A 239 3.97 -18.98 24.71
CA ALA A 239 2.99 -18.52 23.71
C ALA A 239 3.15 -19.26 22.37
N THR A 240 4.39 -19.44 21.90
CA THR A 240 4.72 -20.15 20.66
C THR A 240 4.32 -21.62 20.73
N GLY A 241 4.50 -22.27 21.89
CA GLY A 241 4.03 -23.65 22.11
C GLY A 241 2.51 -23.82 22.02
N ARG A 242 1.73 -22.79 22.43
CA ARG A 242 0.25 -22.82 22.30
C ARG A 242 -0.19 -22.67 20.85
N SER A 243 0.40 -21.74 20.11
CA SER A 243 0.16 -21.59 18.65
C SER A 243 0.62 -22.83 17.86
N ALA A 244 1.67 -23.53 18.31
CA ALA A 244 2.10 -24.77 17.68
C ALA A 244 1.07 -25.90 17.83
N ILE A 245 0.36 -25.97 18.96
CA ILE A 245 -0.69 -26.97 19.20
C ILE A 245 -1.93 -26.68 18.33
N THR A 246 -2.34 -25.41 18.24
CA THR A 246 -3.48 -25.03 17.38
C THR A 246 -3.14 -25.25 15.90
N LEU A 247 -1.91 -24.94 15.48
CA LEU A 247 -1.46 -25.20 14.13
C LEU A 247 -1.38 -26.70 13.80
N GLU A 248 -0.96 -27.54 14.75
CA GLU A 248 -1.00 -29.01 14.58
C GLU A 248 -2.44 -29.53 14.45
N GLN A 249 -3.37 -29.00 15.24
CA GLN A 249 -4.79 -29.36 15.13
C GLN A 249 -5.35 -28.96 13.76
N ALA A 250 -5.08 -27.73 13.31
CA ALA A 250 -5.49 -27.25 12.00
C ALA A 250 -4.86 -28.07 10.86
N LEU A 251 -3.61 -28.52 11.02
CA LEU A 251 -2.94 -29.38 10.05
C LEU A 251 -3.61 -30.77 9.98
N LYS A 252 -3.93 -31.35 11.14
CA LYS A 252 -4.60 -32.65 11.23
C LYS A 252 -6.00 -32.62 10.63
N GLU A 253 -6.77 -31.57 10.90
CA GLU A 253 -8.09 -31.36 10.31
C GLU A 253 -8.01 -31.05 8.81
N GLY A 254 -7.05 -30.22 8.41
CA GLY A 254 -6.87 -29.77 7.04
C GLY A 254 -6.38 -30.87 6.09
N MET A 255 -5.53 -31.78 6.57
CA MET A 255 -4.93 -32.86 5.77
C MET A 255 -5.54 -34.24 6.04
N GLY A 256 -6.45 -34.37 7.01
CA GLY A 256 -6.99 -35.68 7.44
C GLY A 256 -7.79 -36.42 6.35
N GLU A 257 -8.32 -35.71 5.36
CA GLU A 257 -9.04 -36.26 4.21
C GLU A 257 -8.15 -36.46 2.96
N TYR A 258 -6.89 -36.01 3.02
CA TYR A 258 -5.99 -36.04 1.88
C TYR A 258 -5.19 -37.35 1.85
N GLU A 259 -5.50 -38.21 0.89
CA GLU A 259 -4.70 -39.38 0.57
C GLU A 259 -3.72 -39.05 -0.56
N PRO A 260 -2.40 -39.23 -0.39
CA PRO A 260 -1.44 -38.99 -1.45
C PRO A 260 -1.74 -39.90 -2.64
N THR A 261 -2.22 -39.31 -3.74
CA THR A 261 -2.42 -40.08 -4.96
C THR A 261 -1.05 -40.54 -5.46
N SER A 262 -0.85 -41.85 -5.58
CA SER A 262 0.35 -42.46 -6.16
C SER A 262 0.50 -42.23 -7.67
N ALA A 263 -0.36 -41.41 -8.25
CA ALA A 263 -0.30 -41.03 -9.66
C ALA A 263 0.91 -40.13 -9.86
N VAL A 264 1.86 -40.61 -10.67
CA VAL A 264 3.03 -39.86 -11.12
C VAL A 264 2.57 -38.55 -11.73
N ASP A 265 3.07 -37.45 -11.20
CA ASP A 265 2.72 -36.10 -11.63
C ASP A 265 3.30 -35.86 -13.03
N THR A 266 2.60 -35.09 -13.87
CA THR A 266 3.11 -34.79 -15.23
C THR A 266 4.46 -34.06 -15.21
N GLN A 267 4.77 -33.33 -14.15
CA GLN A 267 6.08 -32.71 -13.91
C GLN A 267 7.16 -33.72 -13.53
N ASP A 268 6.84 -34.77 -12.78
CA ASP A 268 7.81 -35.83 -12.46
C ASP A 268 8.14 -36.68 -13.72
N LEU A 269 7.25 -36.70 -14.73
CA LEU A 269 7.54 -37.25 -16.06
C LEU A 269 8.41 -36.34 -16.92
N LEU A 270 8.35 -35.03 -16.72
CA LEU A 270 9.17 -34.04 -17.44
C LEU A 270 10.60 -33.99 -16.91
N ASP A 271 10.82 -34.24 -15.61
CA ASP A 271 12.15 -34.32 -14.99
C ASP A 271 12.91 -35.63 -15.32
N LEU A 272 12.25 -36.58 -15.98
CA LEU A 272 12.84 -37.86 -16.41
C LEU A 272 13.45 -37.82 -17.83
N TRP A 273 13.37 -36.68 -18.53
CA TRP A 273 13.85 -36.49 -19.90
C TRP A 273 14.85 -35.33 -20.01
#